data_AF-A0A9P1JQP7-F1
#
_entry.id   AF-A0A9P1JQP7-F1
#
_cell.length_a   1.000
_cell.length_b   1.000
_cell.length_c   1.000
_cell.angle_alpha   90.00
_cell.angle_beta   90.00
_cell.angle_gamma   90.00
#
_symmetry.space_group_name_H-M   'P 1'
#
loop_
_entity.id
_entity.type
_entity.pdbx_description
1 polymer ?
#
loop_
_entity_poly.entity_id
_entity_poly.type
_entity_poly.pdbx_seq_one_letter_code
_entity_poly.pdbx_strand_id
1 'polypeptide(L)'
;MDAPRLADLARRAARARNALETGTAALLAEAVEVHPEGWLRLDPKPLLEAPEELGLRALVRCIAATGGAAYPPKDEAAERLFAEIAGERFRGRTLGGCRILPRKGHLVIAREPVGVTERLSLTPGGEVWWDRRFAVRLAAGAGGAVTVATLGREGWQRVRSAGPDSGRIGLPEPVRETLPALWDGNGLAAVPHLGFSRPGFPLSAVALHAPGVVLAGPAFPVVSDRVGII
;
A
#
# COMPACT_ATOMS: atom_id res chain seq x y z
N MET A 1 10.72 -35.08 -22.69
CA MET A 1 11.57 -34.54 -21.60
C MET A 1 11.51 -35.52 -20.45
N ASP A 2 12.65 -36.02 -19.98
CA ASP A 2 12.68 -37.05 -18.94
C ASP A 2 12.68 -36.44 -17.53
N ALA A 3 12.09 -37.15 -16.56
CA ALA A 3 11.87 -36.65 -15.19
C ALA A 3 13.14 -36.09 -14.51
N PRO A 4 14.35 -36.66 -14.66
CA PRO A 4 15.57 -36.09 -14.06
C PRO A 4 15.95 -34.72 -14.62
N ARG A 5 15.71 -34.48 -15.92
CA ARG A 5 15.99 -33.18 -16.56
C ARG A 5 14.99 -32.12 -16.10
N LEU A 6 13.73 -32.49 -15.93
CA LEU A 6 12.71 -31.60 -15.39
C LEU A 6 13.02 -31.21 -13.94
N ALA A 7 13.44 -32.17 -13.11
CA ALA A 7 13.85 -31.90 -11.73
C ALA A 7 15.06 -30.96 -11.65
N ASP A 8 16.03 -31.11 -12.56
CA ASP A 8 17.19 -30.20 -12.60
C ASP A 8 16.82 -28.78 -13.02
N LEU A 9 15.94 -28.65 -14.02
CA LEU A 9 15.40 -27.36 -14.45
C LEU A 9 14.64 -26.67 -13.30
N ALA A 10 13.78 -27.41 -12.59
CA ALA A 10 13.04 -26.90 -11.43
C ALA A 10 13.99 -26.40 -10.32
N ARG A 11 15.05 -27.15 -10.00
CA ARG A 11 16.06 -26.72 -9.01
C ARG A 11 16.78 -25.44 -9.44
N ARG A 12 17.15 -25.32 -10.73
CA ARG A 12 17.78 -24.09 -11.25
C ARG A 12 16.83 -22.90 -11.17
N ALA A 13 15.58 -23.08 -11.57
CA ALA A 13 14.55 -22.05 -11.49
C ALA A 13 14.29 -21.61 -10.03
N ALA A 14 14.23 -22.55 -9.09
CA ALA A 14 14.08 -22.26 -7.66
C ALA A 14 15.25 -21.42 -7.11
N ARG A 15 16.50 -21.78 -7.45
CA ARG A 15 17.68 -20.98 -7.05
C ARG A 15 17.65 -19.57 -7.65
N ALA A 16 17.31 -19.45 -8.93
CA ALA A 16 17.19 -18.15 -9.60
C ALA A 16 16.10 -17.29 -8.93
N ARG A 17 14.93 -17.89 -8.65
CA ARG A 17 13.83 -17.22 -7.95
C ARG A 17 14.26 -16.72 -6.58
N ASN A 18 14.91 -17.55 -5.76
CA ASN A 18 15.37 -17.17 -4.43
C ASN A 18 16.37 -16.00 -4.48
N ALA A 19 17.29 -16.01 -5.44
CA ALA A 19 18.24 -14.91 -5.64
C ALA A 19 17.52 -13.60 -6.01
N LEU A 20 16.55 -13.67 -6.94
CA LEU A 20 15.75 -12.51 -7.33
C LEU A 20 14.88 -12.00 -6.18
N GLU A 21 14.24 -12.88 -5.41
CA GLU A 21 13.42 -12.50 -4.26
C GLU A 21 14.26 -11.82 -3.16
N THR A 22 15.45 -12.37 -2.87
CA THR A 22 16.39 -11.81 -1.89
C THR A 22 16.92 -10.45 -2.35
N GLY A 23 17.37 -10.35 -3.60
CA GLY A 23 17.86 -9.10 -4.18
C GLY A 23 16.77 -8.02 -4.21
N THR A 24 15.54 -8.39 -4.56
CA THR A 24 14.40 -7.46 -4.54
C THR A 24 14.08 -7.00 -3.12
N ALA A 25 14.12 -7.89 -2.12
CA ALA A 25 13.88 -7.53 -0.73
C ALA A 25 14.94 -6.58 -0.18
N ALA A 26 16.22 -6.82 -0.50
CA ALA A 26 17.31 -5.92 -0.13
C ALA A 26 17.14 -4.53 -0.76
N LEU A 27 16.84 -4.48 -2.06
CA LEU A 27 16.58 -3.22 -2.77
C LEU A 27 15.40 -2.45 -2.17
N LEU A 28 14.30 -3.14 -1.86
CA LEU A 28 13.13 -2.51 -1.22
C LEU A 28 13.46 -1.95 0.17
N ALA A 29 14.27 -2.68 0.96
CA ALA A 29 14.68 -2.22 2.28
C ALA A 29 15.58 -0.97 2.22
N GLU A 30 16.36 -0.81 1.16
CA GLU A 30 17.17 0.38 0.91
C GLU A 30 16.36 1.55 0.36
N ALA A 31 15.49 1.28 -0.62
CA ALA A 31 14.85 2.32 -1.43
C ALA A 31 13.49 2.79 -0.92
N VAL A 32 12.80 2.02 -0.05
CA VAL A 32 11.38 2.23 0.24
C VAL A 32 11.10 2.41 1.72
N GLU A 33 10.35 3.47 2.03
CA GLU A 33 9.76 3.70 3.33
C GLU A 33 8.25 3.49 3.30
N VAL A 34 7.75 2.64 4.20
CA VAL A 34 6.33 2.34 4.36
C VAL A 34 5.73 3.26 5.42
N HIS A 35 4.72 4.03 5.02
CA HIS A 35 4.01 4.91 5.94
C HIS A 35 2.72 4.26 6.48
N PRO A 36 2.35 4.51 7.75
CA PRO A 36 1.17 3.90 8.37
C PRO A 36 -0.14 4.35 7.71
N GLU A 37 -0.15 5.47 6.98
CA GLU A 37 -1.30 5.90 6.17
C GLU A 37 -1.53 5.05 4.90
N GLY A 38 -0.71 4.02 4.67
CA GLY A 38 -0.83 3.08 3.56
C GLY A 38 -0.35 3.63 2.23
N TRP A 39 0.79 4.32 2.25
CA TRP A 39 1.50 4.80 1.06
C TRP A 39 3.01 4.57 1.22
N LEU A 40 3.73 4.63 0.11
CA LEU A 40 5.18 4.41 0.07
C LEU A 40 5.90 5.67 -0.39
N ARG A 41 7.00 5.97 0.28
CA ARG A 41 8.03 6.87 -0.23
C ARG A 41 9.15 6.01 -0.83
N LEU A 42 9.43 6.19 -2.11
CA LEU A 42 10.46 5.45 -2.83
C LEU A 42 11.56 6.41 -3.31
N ASP A 43 12.81 6.13 -2.98
CA ASP A 43 13.98 6.78 -3.58
C ASP A 43 14.21 6.18 -4.98
N PRO A 44 14.05 6.97 -6.07
CA PRO A 44 14.26 6.45 -7.41
C PRO A 44 15.73 6.07 -7.68
N LYS A 45 16.70 6.59 -6.93
CA LYS A 45 18.12 6.37 -7.25
C LYS A 45 18.55 4.90 -7.06
N PRO A 46 18.41 4.26 -5.88
CA PRO A 46 18.76 2.84 -5.74
C PRO A 46 17.94 1.94 -6.68
N LEU A 47 16.68 2.32 -6.93
CA LEU A 47 15.79 1.60 -7.84
C LEU A 47 16.34 1.56 -9.28
N LEU A 48 16.85 2.69 -9.78
CA LEU A 48 17.37 2.86 -11.13
C LEU A 48 18.82 2.38 -11.29
N GLU A 49 19.61 2.39 -10.22
CA GLU A 49 21.00 1.90 -10.21
C GLU A 49 21.09 0.37 -10.09
N ALA A 50 20.05 -0.29 -9.56
CA ALA A 50 19.98 -1.74 -9.47
C ALA A 50 19.88 -2.41 -10.86
N PRO A 51 20.22 -3.71 -10.97
CA PRO A 51 19.90 -4.49 -12.17
C PRO A 51 18.42 -4.35 -12.53
N GLU A 52 18.14 -4.08 -13.81
CA GLU A 52 16.81 -3.70 -14.30
C GLU A 52 15.68 -4.62 -13.81
N GLU A 53 15.89 -5.94 -13.85
CA GLU A 53 14.95 -6.94 -13.34
C GLU A 53 14.60 -6.77 -11.85
N LEU A 54 15.58 -6.38 -11.02
CA LEU A 54 15.33 -6.11 -9.60
C LEU A 54 14.55 -4.81 -9.40
N GLY A 55 14.89 -3.77 -10.17
CA GLY A 55 14.17 -2.49 -10.17
C GLY A 55 12.70 -2.65 -10.58
N LEU A 56 12.44 -3.38 -11.68
CA LEU A 56 11.09 -3.69 -12.14
C LEU A 56 10.30 -4.48 -11.10
N ARG A 57 10.88 -5.54 -10.54
CA ARG A 57 10.24 -6.34 -9.47
C ARG A 57 9.91 -5.50 -8.23
N ALA A 58 10.83 -4.63 -7.81
CA ALA A 58 10.63 -3.74 -6.67
C ALA A 58 9.47 -2.76 -6.94
N LEU A 59 9.43 -2.15 -8.13
CA LEU A 59 8.36 -1.24 -8.54
C LEU A 59 6.99 -1.95 -8.57
N VAL A 60 6.92 -3.14 -9.18
CA VAL A 60 5.69 -3.95 -9.23
C VAL A 60 5.21 -4.32 -7.83
N ARG A 61 6.12 -4.72 -6.91
CA ARG A 61 5.77 -5.01 -5.51
C ARG A 61 5.24 -3.77 -4.78
N CYS A 62 5.83 -2.60 -4.99
CA CYS A 62 5.34 -1.34 -4.42
C CYS A 62 3.92 -1.03 -4.87
N ILE A 63 3.65 -1.20 -6.17
CA ILE A 63 2.32 -0.97 -6.76
C ILE A 63 1.31 -2.00 -6.24
N ALA A 64 1.67 -3.27 -6.16
CA ALA A 64 0.76 -4.31 -5.67
C ALA A 64 0.41 -4.13 -4.19
N ALA A 65 1.42 -3.86 -3.34
CA ALA A 65 1.24 -3.65 -1.90
C ALA A 65 0.37 -2.42 -1.59
N THR A 66 0.48 -1.35 -2.40
CA THR A 66 -0.30 -0.12 -2.20
C THR A 66 -1.67 -0.19 -2.90
N GLY A 67 -1.69 -0.68 -4.13
CA GLY A 67 -2.81 -0.61 -5.06
C GLY A 67 -3.87 -1.68 -4.88
N GLY A 68 -3.58 -2.74 -4.12
CA GLY A 68 -4.56 -3.76 -3.70
C GLY A 68 -5.28 -4.48 -4.83
N ALA A 69 -4.81 -4.32 -6.07
CA ALA A 69 -5.36 -5.02 -7.22
C ALA A 69 -5.19 -6.54 -7.02
N ALA A 70 -6.16 -7.32 -7.49
CA ALA A 70 -6.10 -8.78 -7.42
C ALA A 70 -4.91 -9.35 -8.22
N TYR A 71 -4.47 -8.60 -9.24
CA TYR A 71 -3.38 -8.97 -10.13
C TYR A 71 -2.35 -7.84 -10.20
N PRO A 72 -1.06 -8.17 -10.33
CA PRO A 72 -0.02 -7.17 -10.60
C PRO A 72 -0.31 -6.45 -11.93
N PRO A 73 0.22 -5.23 -12.12
CA PRO A 73 0.19 -4.58 -13.42
C PRO A 73 0.86 -5.47 -14.47
N LYS A 74 0.40 -5.38 -15.72
CA LYS A 74 1.02 -6.07 -16.85
C LYS A 74 2.48 -5.63 -16.99
N ASP A 75 3.35 -6.56 -17.37
CA ASP A 75 4.79 -6.34 -17.49
C ASP A 75 5.10 -5.13 -18.38
N GLU A 76 4.47 -5.01 -19.55
CA GLU A 76 4.75 -3.89 -20.46
C GLU A 76 4.33 -2.54 -19.87
N ALA A 77 3.32 -2.52 -18.98
CA ALA A 77 2.92 -1.30 -18.30
C ALA A 77 3.89 -0.92 -17.16
N ALA A 78 4.46 -1.92 -16.48
CA ALA A 78 5.48 -1.71 -15.46
C ALA A 78 6.81 -1.24 -16.09
N GLU A 79 7.24 -1.86 -17.20
CA GLU A 79 8.42 -1.47 -17.98
C GLU A 79 8.33 -0.03 -18.48
N ARG A 80 7.18 0.34 -19.07
CA ARG A 80 6.95 1.73 -19.51
C ARG A 80 7.02 2.71 -18.35
N LEU A 81 6.44 2.38 -17.20
CA LEU A 81 6.51 3.24 -16.01
C LEU A 81 7.95 3.36 -15.51
N PHE A 82 8.71 2.26 -15.49
CA PHE A 82 10.11 2.27 -15.07
C PHE A 82 10.97 3.16 -15.96
N ALA A 83 10.82 3.04 -17.30
CA ALA A 83 11.50 3.90 -18.26
C ALA A 83 11.10 5.38 -18.11
N GLU A 84 9.83 5.67 -17.83
CA GLU A 84 9.35 7.03 -17.59
C GLU A 84 9.93 7.63 -16.30
N ILE A 85 10.08 6.83 -15.23
CA ILE A 85 10.73 7.24 -13.98
C ILE A 85 12.20 7.55 -14.20
N ALA A 86 12.89 6.79 -15.06
CA ALA A 86 14.29 7.02 -15.42
C ALA A 86 14.50 8.32 -16.23
N GLY A 87 13.45 8.81 -16.90
CA GLY A 87 13.50 10.03 -17.69
C GLY A 87 13.54 11.32 -16.86
N GLU A 88 14.08 12.39 -17.45
CA GLU A 88 14.30 13.68 -16.77
C GLU A 88 13.01 14.41 -16.31
N ARG A 89 11.84 14.03 -16.83
CA ARG A 89 10.59 14.79 -16.67
C ARG A 89 9.40 13.91 -16.29
N PHE A 90 9.61 12.89 -15.46
CA PHE A 90 8.47 12.15 -14.89
C PHE A 90 7.55 13.14 -14.15
N ARG A 91 6.25 13.14 -14.50
CA ARG A 91 5.22 14.02 -13.87
C ARG A 91 4.22 13.24 -13.02
N GLY A 92 4.39 11.94 -12.95
CA GLY A 92 3.48 11.02 -12.30
C GLY A 92 2.61 10.23 -13.26
N ARG A 93 2.09 9.10 -12.79
CA ARG A 93 1.26 8.16 -13.54
C ARG A 93 0.31 7.40 -12.63
N THR A 94 -0.78 6.90 -13.19
CA THR A 94 -1.64 5.91 -12.54
C THR A 94 -1.33 4.51 -13.07
N LEU A 95 -1.18 3.55 -12.16
CA LEU A 95 -0.98 2.15 -12.52
C LEU A 95 -1.40 1.23 -11.36
N GLY A 96 -2.13 0.17 -11.65
CA GLY A 96 -2.47 -0.86 -10.66
C GLY A 96 -3.24 -0.35 -9.43
N GLY A 97 -4.10 0.66 -9.59
CA GLY A 97 -4.83 1.29 -8.48
C GLY A 97 -3.99 2.26 -7.63
N CYS A 98 -2.81 2.64 -8.11
CA CYS A 98 -1.94 3.63 -7.48
C CYS A 98 -1.83 4.91 -8.31
N ARG A 99 -1.62 6.04 -7.62
CA ARG A 99 -0.98 7.24 -8.16
C ARG A 99 0.49 7.23 -7.74
N ILE A 100 1.38 7.25 -8.73
CA ILE A 100 2.83 7.36 -8.58
C ILE A 100 3.21 8.78 -8.95
N LEU A 101 3.78 9.56 -8.04
CA LEU A 101 4.01 11.00 -8.24
C LEU A 101 5.42 11.40 -7.76
N PRO A 102 6.18 12.20 -8.52
CA PRO A 102 7.41 12.79 -8.02
C PRO A 102 7.09 13.87 -6.96
N ARG A 103 7.84 13.88 -5.87
CA ARG A 103 7.72 14.88 -4.79
C ARG A 103 9.07 15.03 -4.10
N LYS A 104 9.64 16.23 -4.06
CA LYS A 104 10.87 16.53 -3.28
C LYS A 104 11.98 15.46 -3.45
N GLY A 105 12.28 15.05 -4.69
CA GLY A 105 13.34 14.08 -5.00
C GLY A 105 12.99 12.60 -4.82
N HIS A 106 11.79 12.27 -4.32
CA HIS A 106 11.31 10.88 -4.19
C HIS A 106 10.05 10.65 -5.01
N LEU A 107 9.65 9.38 -5.14
CA LEU A 107 8.34 8.98 -5.62
C LEU A 107 7.39 8.73 -4.44
N VAL A 108 6.20 9.28 -4.54
CA VAL A 108 5.05 8.93 -3.71
C VAL A 108 4.25 7.87 -4.47
N ILE A 109 4.08 6.70 -3.88
CA ILE A 109 3.16 5.67 -4.38
C ILE A 109 2.00 5.60 -3.39
N ALA A 110 0.83 6.06 -3.80
CA ALA A 110 -0.35 6.14 -2.97
C ALA A 110 -1.56 5.54 -3.71
N ARG A 111 -2.60 5.16 -2.97
CA ARG A 111 -3.84 4.67 -3.55
C ARG A 111 -4.50 5.72 -4.43
N GLU A 112 -5.15 5.26 -5.51
CA GLU A 112 -5.96 6.12 -6.35
C GLU A 112 -7.34 6.37 -5.70
N PRO A 113 -7.75 7.63 -5.46
CA PRO A 113 -9.00 7.94 -4.75
C PRO A 113 -10.25 7.31 -5.36
N VAL A 114 -10.33 7.21 -6.69
CA VAL A 114 -11.50 6.64 -7.38
C VAL A 114 -11.71 5.16 -7.09
N GLY A 115 -10.66 4.44 -6.71
CA GLY A 115 -10.71 3.01 -6.41
C GLY A 115 -11.14 2.67 -4.98
N VAL A 116 -11.28 3.67 -4.10
CA VAL A 116 -11.57 3.46 -2.67
C VAL A 116 -13.04 3.76 -2.38
N THR A 117 -13.88 2.73 -2.55
CA THR A 117 -15.34 2.87 -2.51
C THR A 117 -16.01 2.12 -1.36
N GLU A 118 -15.30 1.24 -0.66
CA GLU A 118 -15.87 0.38 0.36
C GLU A 118 -16.42 1.16 1.56
N ARG A 119 -17.56 0.70 2.08
CA ARG A 119 -18.22 1.22 3.28
C ARG A 119 -18.61 0.04 4.17
N LEU A 120 -18.09 0.00 5.40
CA LEU A 120 -18.35 -1.08 6.35
C LEU A 120 -18.96 -0.52 7.64
N SER A 121 -19.96 -1.21 8.19
CA SER A 121 -20.49 -0.88 9.52
C SER A 121 -19.54 -1.41 10.59
N LEU A 122 -19.29 -0.61 11.62
CA LEU A 122 -18.41 -0.94 12.74
C LEU A 122 -19.10 -0.56 14.05
N THR A 123 -19.40 -1.56 14.88
CA THR A 123 -19.99 -1.39 16.20
C THR A 123 -18.92 -1.23 17.27
N PRO A 124 -19.23 -0.59 18.42
CA PRO A 124 -18.30 -0.51 19.55
C PRO A 124 -17.77 -1.89 19.96
N GLY A 125 -16.45 -2.00 20.15
CA GLY A 125 -15.77 -3.26 20.46
C GLY A 125 -15.44 -4.11 19.23
N GLY A 126 -15.89 -3.72 18.04
CA GLY A 126 -15.67 -4.45 16.80
C GLY A 126 -14.35 -4.12 16.10
N GLU A 127 -14.07 -4.91 15.07
CA GLU A 127 -12.98 -4.73 14.11
C GLU A 127 -13.49 -5.03 12.70
N VAL A 128 -13.05 -4.24 11.72
CA VAL A 128 -13.26 -4.51 10.29
C VAL A 128 -11.96 -4.39 9.52
N TRP A 129 -11.83 -5.15 8.43
CA TRP A 129 -10.72 -5.00 7.49
C TRP A 129 -11.18 -4.20 6.27
N TRP A 130 -10.92 -2.89 6.32
CA TRP A 130 -11.38 -1.93 5.32
C TRP A 130 -10.37 -1.78 4.17
N ASP A 131 -10.89 -1.71 2.95
CA ASP A 131 -10.17 -1.59 1.69
C ASP A 131 -9.09 -2.69 1.52
N ARG A 132 -9.27 -3.84 2.19
CA ARG A 132 -8.27 -4.94 2.31
C ARG A 132 -6.87 -4.47 2.71
N ARG A 133 -6.80 -3.35 3.44
CA ARG A 133 -5.54 -2.65 3.75
C ARG A 133 -5.49 -2.03 5.13
N PHE A 134 -6.63 -1.86 5.81
CA PHE A 134 -6.67 -1.27 7.13
C PHE A 134 -7.48 -2.12 8.07
N ALA A 135 -6.86 -2.60 9.14
CA ALA A 135 -7.60 -3.11 10.29
C ALA A 135 -8.08 -1.90 11.10
N VAL A 136 -9.39 -1.67 11.12
CA VAL A 136 -10.01 -0.56 11.85
C VAL A 136 -10.74 -1.12 13.06
N ARG A 137 -10.32 -0.69 14.24
CA ARG A 137 -10.87 -1.11 15.54
C ARG A 137 -11.59 0.06 16.19
N LEU A 138 -12.76 -0.21 16.75
CA LEU A 138 -13.51 0.75 17.55
C LEU A 138 -13.58 0.29 19.01
N ALA A 139 -13.21 1.15 19.94
CA ALA A 139 -13.25 0.85 21.37
C ALA A 139 -14.67 0.51 21.83
N ALA A 140 -14.78 -0.38 22.82
CA ALA A 140 -16.06 -0.81 23.38
C ALA A 140 -16.88 0.34 24.00
N GLY A 141 -16.21 1.38 24.51
CA GLY A 141 -16.85 2.57 25.08
C GLY A 141 -17.22 3.66 24.06
N ALA A 142 -17.14 3.39 22.76
CA ALA A 142 -17.53 4.37 21.74
C ALA A 142 -19.04 4.66 21.78
N GLY A 143 -19.42 5.91 21.51
CA GLY A 143 -20.80 6.40 21.68
C GLY A 143 -21.86 5.81 20.73
N GLY A 144 -21.47 4.92 19.81
CA GLY A 144 -22.39 4.26 18.89
C GLY A 144 -21.68 3.57 17.72
N ALA A 145 -22.47 2.91 16.88
CA ALA A 145 -21.99 2.35 15.62
C ALA A 145 -21.60 3.46 14.64
N VAL A 146 -20.58 3.20 13.84
CA VAL A 146 -20.08 4.10 12.79
C VAL A 146 -19.96 3.35 11.47
N THR A 147 -19.87 4.09 10.37
CA THR A 147 -19.46 3.58 9.08
C THR A 147 -17.99 3.91 8.85
N VAL A 148 -17.17 2.90 8.60
CA VAL A 148 -15.81 3.07 8.07
C VAL A 148 -15.91 3.27 6.56
N ALA A 149 -15.45 4.41 6.08
CA ALA A 149 -15.42 4.74 4.65
C ALA A 149 -14.24 5.66 4.35
N THR A 150 -14.03 5.94 3.06
CA THR A 150 -12.97 6.87 2.63
C THR A 150 -13.16 8.26 3.23
N LEU A 151 -12.07 8.95 3.57
CA LEU A 151 -12.13 10.34 4.02
C LEU A 151 -12.64 11.24 2.88
N GLY A 152 -12.13 11.02 1.68
CA GLY A 152 -12.47 11.80 0.49
C GLY A 152 -12.18 13.29 0.62
N ARG A 153 -12.54 14.04 -0.43
CA ARG A 153 -12.38 15.50 -0.48
C ARG A 153 -13.20 16.21 0.58
N GLU A 154 -14.45 15.81 0.73
CA GLU A 154 -15.39 16.43 1.68
C GLU A 154 -14.91 16.27 3.13
N GLY A 155 -14.52 15.05 3.52
CA GLY A 155 -13.99 14.80 4.86
C GLY A 155 -12.68 15.55 5.10
N TRP A 156 -11.78 15.60 4.11
CA TRP A 156 -10.54 16.36 4.23
C TRP A 156 -10.79 17.87 4.45
N GLN A 157 -11.77 18.45 3.77
CA GLN A 157 -12.15 19.86 3.98
C GLN A 157 -12.62 20.09 5.42
N ARG A 158 -13.42 19.18 5.99
CA ARG A 158 -13.86 19.28 7.38
C ARG A 158 -12.70 19.22 8.37
N VAL A 159 -11.76 18.30 8.19
CA VAL A 159 -10.55 18.21 9.03
C VAL A 159 -9.78 19.52 9.00
N ARG A 160 -9.56 20.08 7.80
CA ARG A 160 -8.84 21.34 7.61
C ARG A 160 -9.52 22.53 8.29
N SER A 161 -10.85 22.59 8.26
CA SER A 161 -11.60 23.67 8.90
C SER A 161 -11.61 23.60 10.43
N ALA A 162 -11.31 22.43 11.01
CA ALA A 162 -11.33 22.24 12.46
C ALA A 162 -10.04 22.69 13.18
N GLY A 163 -8.96 22.96 12.44
CA GLY A 163 -7.72 23.53 13.00
C GLY A 163 -6.46 23.17 12.19
N PRO A 164 -5.37 23.94 12.34
CA PRO A 164 -4.12 23.71 11.59
C PRO A 164 -3.33 22.46 12.03
N ASP A 165 -3.49 21.97 13.26
CA ASP A 165 -2.75 20.81 13.79
C ASP A 165 -3.37 19.45 13.44
N SER A 166 -4.65 19.41 13.04
CA SER A 166 -5.39 18.16 12.75
C SER A 166 -5.06 17.54 11.39
N GLY A 167 -4.33 18.25 10.53
CA GLY A 167 -3.96 17.79 9.20
C GLY A 167 -2.45 17.70 9.07
N ARG A 168 -1.83 16.61 9.59
CA ARG A 168 -0.39 16.29 9.46
C ARG A 168 0.22 17.01 8.25
N ILE A 169 0.88 18.13 8.53
CA ILE A 169 1.27 19.18 7.57
C ILE A 169 2.32 18.60 6.63
N GLY A 170 1.89 17.82 5.63
CA GLY A 170 2.84 17.08 4.80
C GLY A 170 2.29 15.90 4.01
N LEU A 171 1.11 15.35 4.33
CA LEU A 171 0.59 14.19 3.58
C LEU A 171 0.43 14.54 2.08
N PRO A 172 0.80 13.64 1.16
CA PRO A 172 0.51 13.82 -0.26
C PRO A 172 -1.00 13.90 -0.52
N GLU A 173 -1.40 14.67 -1.53
CA GLU A 173 -2.81 14.84 -1.94
C GLU A 173 -3.59 13.51 -2.09
N PRO A 174 -3.10 12.50 -2.83
CA PRO A 174 -3.83 11.24 -2.96
C PRO A 174 -4.00 10.47 -1.64
N VAL A 175 -3.09 10.65 -0.68
CA VAL A 175 -3.18 9.97 0.63
C VAL A 175 -4.32 10.57 1.45
N ARG A 176 -4.46 11.90 1.46
CA ARG A 176 -5.50 12.62 2.22
C ARG A 176 -6.89 12.11 1.87
N GLU A 177 -7.15 11.88 0.58
CA GLU A 177 -8.46 11.48 0.11
C GLU A 177 -8.76 9.99 0.30
N THR A 178 -7.75 9.15 0.59
CA THR A 178 -7.88 7.69 0.65
C THR A 178 -7.82 7.12 2.06
N LEU A 179 -7.54 7.95 3.07
CA LEU A 179 -7.49 7.51 4.48
C LEU A 179 -8.82 6.90 4.94
N PRO A 180 -8.79 5.86 5.80
CA PRO A 180 -9.99 5.41 6.50
C PRO A 180 -10.49 6.50 7.44
N ALA A 181 -11.79 6.77 7.37
CA ALA A 181 -12.50 7.74 8.19
C ALA A 181 -13.77 7.10 8.78
N LEU A 182 -14.17 7.59 9.95
CA LEU A 182 -15.37 7.15 10.65
C LEU A 182 -16.49 8.17 10.44
N TRP A 183 -17.65 7.67 10.05
CA TRP A 183 -18.83 8.44 9.72
C TRP A 183 -20.03 7.99 10.55
N ASP A 184 -20.87 8.91 11.00
CA ASP A 184 -22.14 8.61 11.65
C ASP A 184 -23.26 9.54 11.14
N GLY A 185 -24.43 9.51 11.78
CA GLY A 185 -25.55 10.37 11.41
C GLY A 185 -25.26 11.88 11.47
N ASN A 186 -24.20 12.28 12.17
CA ASN A 186 -23.75 13.67 12.31
C ASN A 186 -22.58 14.01 11.37
N GLY A 187 -22.24 13.12 10.42
CA GLY A 187 -21.16 13.31 9.46
C GLY A 187 -19.83 12.70 9.90
N LEU A 188 -18.71 13.38 9.59
CA LEU A 188 -17.37 12.89 9.91
C LEU A 188 -17.14 12.89 11.43
N ALA A 189 -17.00 11.70 12.01
CA ALA A 189 -16.79 11.50 13.44
C ALA A 189 -15.30 11.55 13.80
N ALA A 190 -14.44 10.82 13.07
CA ALA A 190 -13.01 10.75 13.35
C ALA A 190 -12.18 10.31 12.14
N VAL A 191 -10.89 10.66 12.17
CA VAL A 191 -9.87 10.15 11.23
C VAL A 191 -8.65 9.69 12.05
N PRO A 192 -8.56 8.38 12.36
CA PRO A 192 -7.55 7.87 13.30
C PRO A 192 -6.11 8.26 12.97
N HIS A 193 -5.69 8.13 11.71
CA HIS A 193 -4.33 8.47 11.26
C HIS A 193 -3.97 9.95 11.41
N LEU A 194 -4.96 10.82 11.48
CA LEU A 194 -4.77 12.26 11.65
C LEU A 194 -4.91 12.70 13.11
N GLY A 195 -5.31 11.79 14.01
CA GLY A 195 -5.68 12.16 15.38
C GLY A 195 -6.91 13.07 15.45
N PHE A 196 -7.68 13.18 14.37
CA PHE A 196 -8.85 14.03 14.31
C PHE A 196 -10.07 13.33 14.90
N SER A 197 -10.80 14.04 15.76
CA SER A 197 -12.19 13.72 16.09
C SER A 197 -13.03 14.99 16.19
N ARG A 198 -14.31 14.86 15.84
CA ARG A 198 -15.30 15.92 16.02
C ARG A 198 -15.47 16.23 17.52
N PRO A 199 -15.69 17.50 17.93
CA PRO A 199 -16.02 17.83 19.31
C PRO A 199 -17.19 16.99 19.85
N GLY A 200 -17.04 16.46 21.07
CA GLY A 200 -18.02 15.55 21.67
C GLY A 200 -17.94 14.10 21.20
N PHE A 201 -17.05 13.77 20.25
CA PHE A 201 -16.71 12.40 19.89
C PHE A 201 -15.28 12.09 20.35
N PRO A 202 -15.06 11.26 21.39
CA PRO A 202 -13.71 10.89 21.80
C PRO A 202 -13.03 10.10 20.67
N LEU A 203 -11.73 10.31 20.45
CA LEU A 203 -10.98 9.50 19.50
C LEU A 203 -10.88 8.06 20.05
N SER A 204 -11.84 7.23 19.68
CA SER A 204 -12.05 5.88 20.23
C SER A 204 -11.68 4.78 19.24
N ALA A 205 -10.93 5.10 18.19
CA ALA A 205 -10.62 4.16 17.13
C ALA A 205 -9.16 4.22 16.70
N VAL A 206 -8.67 3.07 16.26
CA VAL A 206 -7.35 2.90 15.68
C VAL A 206 -7.53 2.32 14.29
N ALA A 207 -6.77 2.83 13.33
CA ALA A 207 -6.62 2.23 12.01
C ALA A 207 -5.16 1.82 11.83
N LEU A 208 -4.93 0.55 11.53
CA LEU A 208 -3.60 -0.03 11.33
C LEU A 208 -3.44 -0.43 9.87
N HIS A 209 -2.33 -0.04 9.25
CA HIS A 209 -1.98 -0.52 7.93
C HIS A 209 -1.69 -2.03 7.97
N ALA A 210 -2.52 -2.79 7.25
CA ALA A 210 -2.54 -4.24 7.16
C ALA A 210 -2.87 -4.64 5.70
N PRO A 211 -1.95 -4.44 4.74
CA PRO A 211 -2.18 -4.71 3.33
C PRO A 211 -2.28 -6.22 3.06
N GLY A 212 -3.22 -6.62 2.21
CA GLY A 212 -3.34 -8.02 1.77
C GLY A 212 -2.16 -8.54 0.93
N VAL A 213 -1.37 -7.63 0.36
CA VAL A 213 -0.11 -7.93 -0.33
C VAL A 213 1.03 -7.25 0.42
N VAL A 214 2.00 -8.03 0.88
CA VAL A 214 3.17 -7.51 1.59
C VAL A 214 4.21 -6.99 0.61
N LEU A 215 4.92 -5.92 1.00
CA LEU A 215 5.95 -5.29 0.18
C LEU A 215 7.12 -6.24 -0.10
N ALA A 216 7.54 -6.99 0.92
CA ALA A 216 8.47 -8.09 0.80
C ALA A 216 7.93 -9.25 1.65
N GLY A 217 7.79 -10.43 1.05
CA GLY A 217 7.39 -11.65 1.75
C GLY A 217 8.58 -12.32 2.46
N PRO A 218 8.33 -13.23 3.40
CA PRO A 218 9.38 -14.11 3.91
C PRO A 218 9.94 -14.92 2.74
N ALA A 219 11.26 -15.06 2.67
CA ALA A 219 11.89 -16.01 1.76
C ALA A 219 11.57 -17.42 2.24
N PHE A 220 10.59 -18.08 1.62
CA PHE A 220 10.28 -19.48 1.93
C PHE A 220 11.07 -20.37 0.96
N PRO A 221 12.13 -21.07 1.40
CA PRO A 221 12.70 -22.12 0.60
C PRO A 221 11.66 -23.24 0.50
N VAL A 222 11.22 -23.57 -0.72
CA VAL A 222 10.53 -24.83 -0.97
C VAL A 222 11.59 -25.93 -0.85
N VAL A 223 11.66 -26.57 0.32
CA VAL A 223 12.42 -27.80 0.49
C VAL A 223 11.56 -28.91 -0.09
N SER A 224 11.98 -29.49 -1.21
CA SER A 224 11.43 -30.76 -1.68
C SER A 224 12.42 -31.87 -1.34
N ASP A 225 12.06 -32.61 -0.31
CA ASP A 225 12.70 -33.85 0.14
C ASP A 225 12.13 -35.08 -0.59
N ARG A 226 11.42 -34.89 -1.72
CA ARG A 226 10.88 -35.98 -2.54
C ARG A 226 11.21 -35.85 -4.02
N VAL A 227 11.58 -36.98 -4.61
CA VAL A 227 11.59 -37.21 -6.06
C VAL A 227 10.14 -37.26 -6.54
N GLY A 228 9.48 -36.11 -6.70
CA GLY A 228 8.09 -36.06 -7.15
C GLY A 228 7.50 -34.65 -7.14
N ILE A 229 6.73 -34.34 -8.18
CA ILE A 229 6.18 -33.01 -8.52
C ILE A 229 5.05 -32.61 -7.56
N ILE A 230 5.13 -31.40 -7.01
CA ILE A 230 4.03 -30.41 -6.92
C ILE A 230 4.63 -29.06 -7.32
#